data_AF-A0AAD4BUL9-F1
#
_entry.id   AF-A0AAD4BUL9-F1
#
_cell.length_a   1.000
_cell.length_b   1.000
_cell.length_c   1.000
_cell.angle_alpha   90.00
_cell.angle_beta   90.00
_cell.angle_gamma   90.00
#
_symmetry.space_group_name_H-M   'P 1'
#
loop_
_entity.id
_entity.type
_entity.pdbx_description
1 polymer ?
#
loop_
_entity_poly.entity_id
_entity_poly.type
_entity_poly.pdbx_seq_one_letter_code
_entity_poly.pdbx_strand_id
1 'polypeptide(L)' 'MSQAMCSQPDAYLGAEEMPRVPRRTPMACQFCRGRKLKCDGTRPSCSNCNRRGYPCVYVPVSAEQK' A
#
# COMPACT_ATOMS: atom_id res chain seq x y z
N MET A 1 8.26 53.51 -24.27
CA MET A 1 9.12 52.66 -23.42
C MET A 1 8.23 52.07 -22.33
N SER A 2 7.93 50.77 -22.43
CA SER A 2 7.31 49.88 -21.42
C SER A 2 6.43 48.85 -22.11
N GLN A 3 7.08 48.02 -22.93
CA GLN A 3 6.59 46.69 -23.25
C GLN A 3 7.33 45.75 -22.29
N ALA A 4 6.58 44.99 -21.49
CA ALA A 4 7.08 43.79 -20.84
C ALA A 4 5.94 42.77 -20.79
N MET A 5 5.85 41.98 -21.85
CA MET A 5 5.38 40.60 -21.78
C MET A 5 6.47 39.73 -21.13
N CYS A 6 6.16 38.45 -20.89
CA CYS A 6 7.03 37.38 -20.37
C CYS A 6 6.99 37.23 -18.83
N SER A 7 6.79 36.05 -18.25
CA SER A 7 6.57 34.72 -18.81
C SER A 7 5.89 33.86 -17.76
N GLN A 8 5.01 32.99 -18.21
CA GLN A 8 4.58 31.79 -17.51
C GLN A 8 5.81 31.04 -16.97
N PRO A 9 5.88 30.71 -15.68
CA PRO A 9 6.64 29.56 -15.26
C PRO A 9 5.78 28.31 -15.52
N ASP A 10 6.09 27.68 -16.65
CA ASP A 10 5.86 26.27 -16.92
C ASP A 10 6.56 25.42 -15.84
N ALA A 11 6.05 24.21 -15.62
CA ALA A 11 6.64 23.14 -14.80
C ALA A 11 6.63 23.31 -13.27
N TYR A 12 5.50 22.99 -12.64
CA TYR A 12 5.54 22.16 -11.43
C TYR A 12 5.10 20.73 -11.80
N LEU A 13 6.06 20.01 -12.38
CA LEU A 13 6.20 18.57 -12.26
C LEU A 13 5.87 18.14 -10.83
N GLY A 14 4.93 17.21 -10.64
CA GLY A 14 4.69 16.75 -9.29
C GLY A 14 3.62 15.70 -9.10
N ALA A 15 3.73 14.61 -9.84
CA ALA A 15 3.15 13.31 -9.53
C ALA A 15 1.62 13.22 -9.52
N GLU A 16 1.11 12.34 -10.39
CA GLU A 16 -0.07 11.55 -10.08
C GLU A 16 0.16 10.79 -8.77
N GLU A 17 -0.03 11.44 -7.62
CA GLU A 17 -0.21 10.73 -6.37
C GLU A 17 -1.63 10.16 -6.43
N MET A 18 -1.77 9.08 -7.21
CA MET A 18 -2.82 8.09 -6.99
C MET A 18 -2.90 7.92 -5.48
N PRO A 19 -4.07 8.13 -4.85
CA PRO A 19 -4.12 8.07 -3.42
C PRO A 19 -3.55 6.72 -3.04
N ARG A 20 -2.41 6.75 -2.34
CA ARG A 20 -1.86 5.62 -1.61
C ARG A 20 -2.82 5.37 -0.44
N VAL A 21 -4.13 5.26 -0.71
CA VAL A 21 -5.06 4.63 0.20
C VAL A 21 -4.39 3.30 0.45
N PRO A 22 -3.81 3.08 1.66
CA PRO A 22 -3.38 1.76 2.01
C PRO A 22 -4.68 1.00 1.91
N ARG A 23 -4.79 0.13 0.90
CA ARG A 23 -5.99 -0.67 0.67
C ARG A 23 -6.13 -1.41 1.99
N ARG A 24 -7.00 -0.90 2.87
CA ARG A 24 -7.10 -1.36 4.26
C ARG A 24 -7.35 -2.83 4.11
N THR A 25 -6.35 -3.65 4.37
CA THR A 25 -6.50 -5.06 4.05
C THR A 25 -7.55 -5.57 5.02
N PRO A 26 -8.71 -6.04 4.53
CA PRO A 26 -9.77 -6.52 5.40
C PRO A 26 -9.31 -7.77 6.17
N MET A 27 -8.18 -8.35 5.78
CA MET A 27 -7.67 -9.60 6.31
C MET A 27 -6.17 -9.55 6.59
N ALA A 28 -5.79 -9.85 7.82
CA ALA A 28 -4.41 -10.16 8.17
C ALA A 28 -3.98 -11.50 7.54
N CYS A 29 -2.72 -11.61 7.13
CA CYS A 29 -2.15 -12.89 6.67
C CYS A 29 -2.20 -13.95 7.78
N GLN A 30 -2.14 -15.24 7.43
CA GLN A 30 -2.22 -16.34 8.38
C GLN A 30 -1.18 -16.26 9.50
N PHE A 31 0.05 -15.87 9.17
CA PHE A 31 1.11 -15.70 10.16
C PHE A 31 0.77 -14.64 11.20
N CYS A 32 0.37 -13.45 10.75
CA CYS A 32 -0.04 -12.36 11.65
C CYS A 32 -1.32 -12.72 12.41
N ARG A 33 -2.26 -13.42 11.78
CA ARG A 33 -3.52 -13.85 12.40
C ARG A 33 -3.29 -14.86 13.51
N GLY A 34 -2.45 -15.88 13.29
CA GLY A 34 -2.08 -16.88 14.31
C GLY A 34 -1.27 -16.29 15.47
N ARG A 35 -0.42 -15.29 15.18
CA ARG A 35 0.40 -14.61 16.21
C ARG A 35 -0.25 -13.36 16.80
N LYS A 36 -1.49 -13.02 16.40
CA LYS A 36 -2.21 -11.80 16.80
C LYS A 36 -1.38 -10.51 16.60
N LEU A 37 -0.60 -10.45 15.52
CA LEU A 37 0.21 -9.30 15.14
C LEU A 37 -0.56 -8.38 14.20
N LYS A 38 -0.23 -7.09 14.23
CA LYS A 38 -0.71 -6.13 13.23
C LYS A 38 -0.17 -6.52 11.85
N CYS A 39 -1.07 -6.73 10.90
CA CYS A 39 -0.72 -7.01 9.51
C CYS A 39 -0.94 -5.76 8.67
N ASP A 40 0.11 -5.31 7.98
CA ASP A 40 0.06 -4.12 7.11
C ASP A 40 -0.51 -4.43 5.73
N GLY A 41 -0.76 -5.70 5.41
CA GLY A 41 -1.49 -6.05 4.20
C GLY A 41 -0.72 -5.90 2.89
N THR A 42 0.54 -5.51 2.95
CA THR A 42 1.39 -5.30 1.78
C THR A 42 1.58 -6.61 1.02
N ARG A 43 1.48 -6.57 -0.31
CA ARG A 43 1.74 -7.71 -1.22
C ARG A 43 3.08 -7.46 -1.92
N PRO A 44 3.94 -8.48 -2.12
CA PRO A 44 3.70 -9.91 -1.94
C PRO A 44 3.83 -10.43 -0.49
N SER A 45 4.45 -9.67 0.41
CA SER A 45 4.64 -10.05 1.81
C SER A 45 4.39 -8.87 2.76
N CYS A 46 3.78 -9.16 3.91
CA CYS A 46 3.52 -8.18 4.96
C CYS A 46 4.84 -7.67 5.56
N SER A 47 4.94 -6.41 6.01
CA SER A 47 6.19 -5.87 6.59
C SER A 47 6.77 -6.74 7.72
N ASN A 48 5.90 -7.27 8.60
CA ASN A 48 6.29 -8.21 9.65
C ASN A 48 6.85 -9.53 9.13
N CYS A 49 6.23 -10.07 8.07
CA CYS A 49 6.57 -11.33 7.45
C CYS A 49 7.89 -11.19 6.69
N ASN A 50 8.03 -10.10 5.92
CA ASN A 50 9.24 -9.73 5.18
C ASN A 50 10.44 -9.55 6.11
N ARG A 51 10.28 -8.81 7.21
CA ARG A 51 11.37 -8.58 8.17
C ARG A 51 11.82 -9.86 8.88
N ARG A 52 10.91 -10.81 9.08
CA ARG A 52 11.21 -12.08 9.75
C ARG A 52 11.58 -13.21 8.78
N GLY A 53 11.45 -13.01 7.48
CA GLY A 53 11.65 -14.04 6.47
C GLY A 53 10.65 -15.20 6.53
N TYR A 54 9.45 -14.98 7.09
CA TYR A 54 8.42 -16.02 7.18
C TYR A 54 7.44 -15.97 6.01
N PRO A 55 6.84 -17.12 5.64
CA PRO A 55 5.87 -17.19 4.56
C PRO A 55 4.64 -16.34 4.88
N CYS A 56 4.29 -15.44 3.96
CA CYS A 56 3.13 -14.57 4.06
C CYS A 56 1.99 -15.10 3.19
N VAL A 57 1.06 -15.85 3.81
CA VAL A 57 -0.08 -16.43 3.11
C VAL A 57 -1.36 -15.73 3.52
N TYR A 58 -2.13 -15.24 2.54
CA TYR A 58 -3.47 -14.70 2.75
C TYR A 58 -4.47 -15.74 2.25
N VAL A 59 -5.10 -16.49 3.17
CA VAL A 59 -6.13 -17.48 2.83
C VAL A 59 -7.49 -16.80 2.93
N PRO A 60 -8.31 -16.70 1.86
CA PRO A 60 -9.65 -16.14 1.95
C PRO A 60 -10.56 -17.03 2.83
N VAL A 61 -11.41 -16.43 3.66
CA VAL A 61 -12.35 -17.14 4.55
C VAL A 61 -13.53 -17.81 3.82
N SER A 62 -13.50 -17.92 2.49
CA SER A 62 -14.64 -18.32 1.65
C SER A 62 -14.51 -19.74 1.05
N ALA A 63 -14.00 -20.70 1.81
CA ALA A 63 -14.11 -22.12 1.46
C ALA A 63 -14.31 -22.96 2.72
N GLU A 64 -15.43 -23.70 2.77
CA GLU A 64 -15.71 -24.81 3.70
C GLU A 64 -16.13 -24.46 5.15
N GLN A 65 -17.36 -23.96 5.31
CA GLN A 65 -18.19 -24.30 6.47
C GLN A 65 -19.47 -24.95 5.92
N LYS A 66 -19.44 -26.27 5.75
CA LYS A 66 -20.64 -27.11 5.55
C LYS A 66 -20.64 -28.22 6.60
#